data_AF-A0A1Y2T1W3-F1
#
_entry.id   AF-A0A1Y2T1W3-F1
#
_cell.length_a   1.000
_cell.length_b   1.000
_cell.length_c   1.000
_cell.angle_alpha   90.00
_cell.angle_beta   90.00
_cell.angle_gamma   90.00
#
_symmetry.space_group_name_H-M   'P 1'
#
loop_
_entity.id
_entity.type
_entity.pdbx_description
1 polymer ?
#
loop_
_entity_poly.entity_id
_entity_poly.type
_entity_poly.pdbx_seq_one_letter_code
_entity_poly.pdbx_strand_id
1 'polypeptide(L)'
;HRRGERPTVATFTKSGCMHCLEPACESVCIVGAIQRQDNGAVTIDHDKCIGCRYCQLACPFGVPKYEYDRVIPRMRKCTLCYDRIVEGLEPACAATCPSGAILFGERDQLLRIARQRIADGGGRYIDHVYGEHEAGGTAVLYISPVPLDLTALNTDVTTESVPGFTWKAMRQLPVLVGSVAALSLGLMAYSRRRAQLEALAKGGGEQ
;
A
#
# COMPACT_ATOMS: atom_id res chain seq x y z
N HIS A 1 -2.27 47.77 -3.87
CA HIS A 1 -3.09 46.54 -3.96
C HIS A 1 -3.33 46.17 -5.43
N ARG A 2 -2.50 45.32 -6.02
CA ARG A 2 -2.76 44.71 -7.33
C ARG A 2 -3.51 43.39 -7.13
N ARG A 3 -4.63 43.20 -7.84
CA ARG A 3 -5.30 41.90 -7.98
C ARG A 3 -4.34 40.95 -8.70
N GLY A 4 -4.00 39.81 -8.10
CA GLY A 4 -3.43 38.67 -8.83
C GLY A 4 -2.17 38.02 -8.26
N GLU A 5 -1.42 38.67 -7.38
CA GLU A 5 -0.25 38.05 -6.74
C GLU A 5 -0.69 37.29 -5.48
N ARG A 6 -0.80 35.96 -5.60
CA ARG A 6 -0.85 35.10 -4.41
C ARG A 6 0.50 35.24 -3.69
N PRO A 7 0.54 35.54 -2.38
CA PRO A 7 1.79 35.61 -1.66
C PRO A 7 2.56 34.30 -1.84
N THR A 8 3.83 34.41 -2.24
CA THR A 8 4.70 33.25 -2.38
C THR A 8 5.05 32.77 -0.99
N VAL A 9 4.43 31.67 -0.55
CA VAL A 9 4.72 31.05 0.75
C VAL A 9 5.77 29.96 0.53
N ALA A 10 6.95 30.12 1.12
CA ALA A 10 7.94 29.06 1.15
C ALA A 10 7.45 27.95 2.09
N THR A 11 7.21 26.76 1.55
CA THR A 11 6.85 25.57 2.31
C THR A 11 7.97 24.54 2.22
N PHE A 12 8.18 23.79 3.30
CA PHE A 12 9.16 22.71 3.36
C PHE A 12 8.44 21.43 3.74
N THR A 13 8.72 20.36 3.03
CA THR A 13 8.11 19.06 3.30
C THR A 13 9.17 17.98 3.25
N LYS A 14 9.30 17.21 4.33
CA LYS A 14 10.08 15.98 4.32
C LYS A 14 9.27 14.92 3.58
N SER A 15 9.64 14.59 2.36
CA SER A 15 9.04 13.46 1.64
C SER A 15 9.83 12.16 1.87
N GLY A 16 9.16 11.01 1.74
CA GLY A 16 9.79 9.71 1.97
C GLY A 16 8.78 8.55 2.02
N CYS A 17 9.23 7.40 2.52
CA CYS A 17 8.34 6.25 2.70
C CYS A 17 7.24 6.58 3.71
N MET A 18 5.99 6.27 3.33
CA MET A 18 4.84 6.47 4.20
C MET A 18 4.66 5.35 5.24
N HIS A 19 5.35 4.21 5.07
CA HIS A 19 5.19 3.05 5.95
C HIS A 19 3.72 2.64 6.09
N CYS A 20 3.09 2.31 4.96
CA CYS A 20 1.66 1.97 4.87
C CYS A 20 1.28 0.86 5.86
N LEU A 21 0.03 0.89 6.35
CA LEU A 21 -0.50 -0.16 7.22
C LEU A 21 -0.65 -1.48 6.47
N GLU A 22 -1.04 -1.41 5.19
CA GLU A 22 -1.11 -2.54 4.26
C GLU A 22 -0.24 -2.23 3.01
N PRO A 23 1.09 -2.47 3.06
CA PRO A 23 2.00 -2.00 2.03
C PRO A 23 1.83 -2.74 0.70
N ALA A 24 1.50 -2.00 -0.36
CA ALA A 24 1.50 -2.51 -1.74
C ALA A 24 2.86 -3.10 -2.15
N CYS A 25 3.95 -2.48 -1.68
CA CYS A 25 5.31 -2.92 -1.97
C CYS A 25 5.68 -4.26 -1.33
N GLU A 26 5.12 -4.58 -0.16
CA GLU A 26 5.23 -5.90 0.47
C GLU A 26 4.41 -6.92 -0.32
N SER A 27 3.13 -6.61 -0.60
CA SER A 27 2.22 -7.52 -1.30
C SER A 27 2.71 -7.94 -2.70
N VAL A 28 3.40 -7.06 -3.43
CA VAL A 28 3.89 -7.35 -4.78
C VAL A 28 5.28 -8.02 -4.79
N CYS A 29 5.94 -8.15 -3.62
CA CYS A 29 7.29 -8.68 -3.55
C CYS A 29 7.29 -10.21 -3.66
N ILE A 30 7.53 -10.71 -4.88
CA ILE A 30 7.53 -12.15 -5.19
C ILE A 30 8.59 -12.98 -4.46
N VAL A 31 9.60 -12.35 -3.87
CA VAL A 31 10.70 -13.01 -3.11
C VAL A 31 10.59 -12.76 -1.60
N GLY A 32 9.55 -12.07 -1.13
CA GLY A 32 9.36 -11.77 0.29
C GLY A 32 10.47 -10.91 0.91
N ALA A 33 11.13 -10.07 0.10
CA ALA A 33 12.21 -9.20 0.54
C ALA A 33 11.73 -7.92 1.24
N ILE A 34 10.45 -7.55 1.11
CA ILE A 34 9.88 -6.37 1.77
C ILE A 34 8.86 -6.87 2.78
N GLN A 35 8.97 -6.41 4.04
CA GLN A 35 8.10 -6.87 5.12
C GLN A 35 7.70 -5.72 6.03
N ARG A 36 6.43 -5.69 6.43
CA ARG A 36 5.96 -4.86 7.53
C ARG A 36 6.31 -5.53 8.86
N GLN A 37 6.88 -4.74 9.75
CA GLN A 37 7.25 -5.12 11.11
C GLN A 37 6.15 -4.69 12.09
N ASP A 38 6.14 -5.29 13.28
CA ASP A 38 5.12 -5.02 14.30
C ASP A 38 5.13 -3.55 14.76
N ASN A 39 6.31 -2.92 14.80
CA ASN A 39 6.48 -1.50 15.10
C ASN A 39 6.05 -0.55 13.95
N GLY A 40 5.42 -1.07 12.90
CA GLY A 40 4.95 -0.31 11.75
C GLY A 40 6.04 0.04 10.72
N ALA A 41 7.31 -0.28 10.98
CA ALA A 41 8.34 -0.14 9.97
C ALA A 41 8.06 -1.09 8.79
N VAL A 42 8.42 -0.66 7.59
CA VAL A 42 8.40 -1.49 6.38
C VAL A 42 9.84 -1.57 5.96
N THR A 43 10.45 -2.73 6.08
CA THR A 43 11.90 -2.92 5.90
C THR A 43 12.19 -3.72 4.65
N ILE A 44 13.47 -3.85 4.30
CA ILE A 44 13.93 -4.59 3.14
C ILE A 44 15.04 -5.54 3.59
N ASP A 45 14.85 -6.82 3.31
CA ASP A 45 15.88 -7.84 3.35
C ASP A 45 16.65 -7.80 2.02
N HIS A 46 17.88 -7.31 2.07
CA HIS A 46 18.71 -7.14 0.87
C HIS A 46 19.23 -8.47 0.30
N ASP A 47 19.32 -9.52 1.11
CA ASP A 47 19.84 -10.81 0.67
C ASP A 47 18.81 -11.55 -0.20
N LYS A 48 17.52 -11.29 0.03
CA LYS A 48 16.42 -11.81 -0.80
C LYS A 48 16.11 -10.94 -2.02
N CYS A 49 16.52 -9.67 -2.02
CA CYS A 49 16.08 -8.71 -3.01
C CYS A 49 16.75 -8.93 -4.38
N ILE A 50 15.96 -9.32 -5.37
CA ILE A 50 16.44 -9.57 -6.75
C ILE A 50 16.35 -8.36 -7.69
N GLY A 51 15.96 -7.19 -7.19
CA GLY A 51 15.98 -5.98 -8.00
C GLY A 51 14.89 -5.86 -9.09
N CYS A 52 13.78 -6.62 -9.02
CA CYS A 52 12.77 -6.70 -10.10
C CYS A 52 11.90 -5.45 -10.31
N ARG A 53 11.97 -4.44 -9.43
CA ARG A 53 11.26 -3.15 -9.49
C ARG A 53 9.73 -3.19 -9.42
N TYR A 54 9.09 -4.32 -9.16
CA TYR A 54 7.63 -4.37 -8.97
C TYR A 54 7.13 -3.47 -7.85
N CYS A 55 7.88 -3.37 -6.75
CA CYS A 55 7.54 -2.47 -5.66
C CYS A 55 7.63 -0.98 -6.03
N GLN A 56 8.47 -0.61 -7.01
CA GLN A 56 8.53 0.75 -7.54
C GLN A 56 7.23 1.11 -8.27
N LEU A 57 6.71 0.17 -9.08
CA LEU A 57 5.46 0.35 -9.81
C LEU A 57 4.24 0.33 -8.87
N ALA A 58 4.23 -0.54 -7.87
CA ALA A 58 3.09 -0.70 -6.96
C ALA A 58 2.98 0.40 -5.89
N CYS A 59 4.06 1.13 -5.59
CA CYS A 59 4.03 2.14 -4.53
C CYS A 59 3.28 3.39 -4.98
N PRO A 60 2.13 3.74 -4.38
CA PRO A 60 1.37 4.93 -4.78
C PRO A 60 2.11 6.24 -4.49
N PHE A 61 3.14 6.20 -3.66
CA PHE A 61 3.98 7.34 -3.31
C PHE A 61 5.29 7.40 -4.10
N GLY A 62 5.55 6.46 -5.01
CA GLY A 62 6.76 6.45 -5.87
C GLY A 62 8.09 6.36 -5.12
N VAL A 63 8.08 5.78 -3.91
CA VAL A 63 9.19 5.86 -2.94
C VAL A 63 10.38 4.95 -3.27
N PRO A 64 10.22 3.66 -3.61
CA PRO A 64 11.36 2.77 -3.85
C PRO A 64 12.28 3.32 -4.96
N LYS A 65 13.56 3.50 -4.66
CA LYS A 65 14.59 3.90 -5.62
C LYS A 65 15.63 2.80 -5.78
N TYR A 66 16.32 2.80 -6.91
CA TYR A 66 17.24 1.74 -7.28
C TYR A 66 18.57 2.31 -7.75
N GLU A 67 19.64 1.56 -7.50
CA GLU A 67 20.91 1.72 -8.21
C GLU A 67 20.70 1.39 -9.71
N TYR A 68 21.46 2.03 -10.60
CA TYR A 68 21.29 1.90 -12.07
C TYR A 68 22.52 1.28 -12.76
N ASP A 69 23.60 1.12 -12.02
CA ASP A 69 24.92 0.66 -12.46
C ASP A 69 25.18 -0.83 -12.16
N ARG A 70 24.22 -1.54 -11.56
CA ARG A 70 24.33 -2.96 -11.21
C ARG A 70 23.33 -3.83 -11.96
N VAL A 71 23.76 -5.05 -12.29
CA VAL A 71 22.89 -6.09 -12.89
C VAL A 71 21.75 -6.46 -11.96
N ILE A 72 22.03 -6.65 -10.66
CA ILE A 72 21.04 -6.79 -9.61
C ILE A 72 21.00 -5.45 -8.85
N PRO A 73 20.07 -4.54 -9.21
CA PRO A 73 20.06 -3.20 -8.64
C PRO A 73 19.57 -3.24 -7.20
N ARG A 74 20.35 -2.63 -6.29
CA ARG A 74 19.95 -2.52 -4.89
C ARG A 74 18.82 -1.50 -4.76
N MET A 75 17.69 -1.94 -4.22
CA MET A 75 16.58 -1.05 -3.87
C MET A 75 16.88 -0.33 -2.56
N ARG A 76 16.53 0.96 -2.44
CA ARG A 76 16.62 1.72 -1.18
C ARG A 76 15.34 2.52 -0.96
N LYS A 77 14.97 2.67 0.31
CA LYS A 77 13.94 3.56 0.81
C LYS A 77 14.13 3.77 2.32
N CYS A 78 13.38 4.69 2.91
CA CYS A 78 13.31 4.83 4.37
C CYS A 78 12.90 3.50 5.05
N THR A 79 13.63 3.11 6.08
CA THR A 79 13.41 1.91 6.90
C THR A 79 12.75 2.23 8.24
N LEU A 80 12.27 3.47 8.41
CA LEU A 80 11.82 4.05 9.68
C LEU A 80 12.89 4.00 10.78
N CYS A 81 14.17 3.86 10.44
CA CYS A 81 15.23 3.57 11.41
C CYS A 81 14.88 2.36 12.29
N TYR A 82 14.37 1.29 11.68
CA TYR A 82 13.99 0.06 12.38
C TYR A 82 15.07 -0.43 13.36
N ASP A 83 16.33 -0.39 12.93
CA ASP A 83 17.53 -0.69 13.72
C ASP A 83 17.62 0.11 15.03
N ARG A 84 17.22 1.38 15.01
CA ARG A 84 17.18 2.23 16.21
C ARG A 84 15.95 1.96 17.07
N ILE A 85 14.80 1.77 16.44
CA ILE A 85 13.53 1.55 17.15
C ILE A 85 13.58 0.26 17.97
N VAL A 86 14.19 -0.81 17.45
CA VAL A 86 14.31 -2.07 18.20
C VAL A 86 15.21 -1.95 19.44
N GLU A 87 16.09 -0.94 19.48
CA GLU A 87 16.92 -0.59 20.64
C GLU A 87 16.22 0.43 21.57
N GLY A 88 14.95 0.76 21.32
CA GLY A 88 14.21 1.76 22.09
C GLY A 88 14.58 3.21 21.78
N LEU A 89 15.30 3.45 20.68
CA LEU A 89 15.70 4.80 20.24
C LEU A 89 14.73 5.35 19.20
N GLU A 90 14.56 6.67 19.19
CA GLU A 90 13.79 7.35 18.15
C GLU A 90 14.51 7.33 16.79
N PRO A 91 13.77 7.39 15.66
CA PRO A 91 14.35 7.60 14.35
C PRO A 91 15.23 8.84 14.30
N ALA A 92 16.36 8.75 13.60
CA ALA A 92 17.36 9.82 13.58
C ALA A 92 16.80 11.17 13.09
N CYS A 93 15.87 11.15 12.12
CA CYS A 93 15.24 12.37 11.63
C CYS A 93 14.28 13.02 12.64
N ALA A 94 13.66 12.24 13.54
CA ALA A 94 12.84 12.77 14.62
C ALA A 94 13.74 13.34 15.73
N ALA A 95 14.71 12.54 16.20
CA ALA A 95 15.62 12.91 17.27
C ALA A 95 16.43 14.19 16.99
N THR A 96 16.78 14.43 15.72
CA THR A 96 17.57 15.61 15.34
C THR A 96 16.75 16.85 15.03
N CYS A 97 15.41 16.77 14.98
CA CYS A 97 14.56 17.85 14.49
C CYS A 97 14.55 19.05 15.45
N PRO A 98 15.18 20.18 15.12
CA PRO A 98 15.34 21.29 16.08
C PRO A 98 14.03 22.04 16.33
N SER A 99 13.11 22.00 15.37
CA SER A 99 11.83 22.72 15.42
C SER A 99 10.69 21.90 16.02
N GLY A 100 10.91 20.61 16.34
CA GLY A 100 9.83 19.71 16.76
C GLY A 100 8.76 19.46 15.69
N ALA A 101 9.12 19.65 14.41
CA ALA A 101 8.24 19.39 13.28
C ALA A 101 8.02 17.89 13.03
N ILE A 102 9.01 17.06 13.37
CA ILE A 102 8.93 15.59 13.26
C ILE A 102 8.77 15.03 14.67
N LEU A 103 7.68 14.31 14.89
CA LEU A 103 7.42 13.58 16.13
C LEU A 103 7.45 12.08 15.84
N PHE A 104 7.80 11.28 16.84
CA PHE A 104 7.77 9.83 16.79
C PHE A 104 6.99 9.27 17.99
N GLY A 105 6.27 8.18 17.78
CA GLY A 105 5.45 7.53 18.80
C GLY A 105 4.33 6.69 18.20
N GLU A 106 3.42 6.24 19.06
CA GLU A 106 2.26 5.45 18.65
C GLU A 106 1.35 6.23 17.69
N ARG A 107 0.92 5.56 16.62
CA ARG A 107 0.15 6.19 15.54
C ARG A 107 -1.11 6.90 16.04
N ASP A 108 -1.86 6.26 16.93
CA ASP A 108 -3.12 6.82 17.45
C ASP A 108 -2.88 8.03 18.36
N GLN A 109 -1.75 8.08 19.05
CA GLN A 109 -1.33 9.26 19.78
C GLN A 109 -0.94 10.40 18.83
N LEU A 110 -0.19 10.09 17.77
CA LEU A 110 0.18 11.07 16.75
C LEU A 110 -1.02 11.64 16.00
N LEU A 111 -2.05 10.82 15.70
CA LEU A 111 -3.32 11.30 15.11
C LEU A 111 -4.04 12.28 16.04
N ARG A 112 -4.12 11.97 17.34
CA ARG A 112 -4.70 12.90 18.33
C ARG A 112 -3.92 14.21 18.39
N ILE A 113 -2.58 14.15 18.43
CA ILE A 113 -1.71 15.34 18.42
C ILE A 113 -1.92 16.15 17.13
N ALA A 114 -2.00 15.49 15.97
CA ALA A 114 -2.21 16.16 14.69
C ALA A 114 -3.54 16.94 14.67
N ARG A 115 -4.64 16.30 15.06
CA ARG A 115 -5.96 16.93 15.15
C ARG A 115 -6.00 18.08 16.16
N GLN A 116 -5.37 17.89 17.31
CA GLN A 116 -5.24 18.95 18.31
C GLN A 116 -4.45 20.15 17.76
N ARG A 117 -3.32 19.93 17.07
CA ARG A 117 -2.54 21.00 16.43
C ARG A 117 -3.33 21.75 15.34
N ILE A 118 -4.17 21.05 14.59
CA ILE A 118 -5.07 21.65 13.59
C ILE A 118 -6.09 22.57 14.30
N ALA A 119 -6.76 22.05 15.33
CA ALA A 119 -7.77 22.79 16.10
C ALA A 119 -7.18 24.02 16.82
N ASP A 120 -6.07 23.84 17.53
CA ASP A 120 -5.38 24.91 18.28
C ASP A 120 -4.69 25.91 17.36
N GLY A 121 -4.47 25.56 16.09
CA GLY A 121 -3.77 26.36 15.10
C GLY A 121 -4.53 27.59 14.61
N GLY A 122 -5.79 27.78 15.00
CA GLY A 122 -6.58 28.99 14.67
C GLY A 122 -6.77 29.19 13.16
N GLY A 123 -6.97 28.11 12.40
CA GLY A 123 -7.11 28.15 10.94
C GLY A 123 -5.79 28.18 10.17
N ARG A 124 -4.65 28.05 10.85
CA ARG A 124 -3.33 27.94 10.20
C ARG A 124 -3.20 26.68 9.33
N TYR A 125 -3.77 25.57 9.77
CA TYR A 125 -3.65 24.27 9.10
C TYR A 125 -4.90 23.96 8.30
N ILE A 126 -4.72 23.22 7.21
CA ILE A 126 -5.84 22.56 6.52
C ILE A 126 -6.37 21.46 7.43
N ASP A 127 -7.70 21.34 7.50
CA ASP A 127 -8.40 20.31 8.28
C ASP A 127 -8.33 18.94 7.59
N HIS A 128 -7.10 18.42 7.47
CA HIS A 128 -6.80 17.14 6.87
C HIS A 128 -5.46 16.61 7.39
N VAL A 129 -5.47 15.39 7.93
CA VAL A 129 -4.26 14.67 8.33
C VAL A 129 -3.91 13.67 7.23
N TYR A 130 -2.92 14.02 6.41
CA TYR A 130 -2.49 13.17 5.32
C TYR A 130 -1.72 11.96 5.84
N GLY A 131 -2.04 10.78 5.32
CA GLY A 131 -1.63 9.48 5.82
C GLY A 131 -2.64 8.83 6.77
N GLU A 132 -3.72 9.52 7.16
CA GLU A 132 -4.75 8.90 7.98
C GLU A 132 -5.49 7.81 7.19
N HIS A 133 -5.83 8.10 5.94
CA HIS A 133 -6.64 7.23 5.08
C HIS A 133 -5.96 6.89 3.75
N GLU A 134 -4.95 7.64 3.33
CA GLU A 134 -4.24 7.44 2.07
C GLU A 134 -3.63 6.04 2.00
N ALA A 135 -3.90 5.34 0.90
CA ALA A 135 -3.54 3.95 0.65
C ALA A 135 -4.01 2.96 1.75
N GLY A 136 -5.17 3.21 2.37
CA GLY A 136 -5.66 2.42 3.50
C GLY A 136 -5.05 2.81 4.85
N GLY A 137 -4.33 3.94 4.91
CA GLY A 137 -3.68 4.48 6.09
C GLY A 137 -2.19 4.15 6.16
N THR A 138 -1.45 5.04 6.80
CA THR A 138 0.02 5.00 6.88
C THR A 138 0.55 5.28 8.28
N ALA A 139 1.78 4.87 8.57
CA ALA A 139 2.45 5.15 9.85
C ALA A 139 3.14 6.52 9.88
N VAL A 140 3.39 7.13 8.72
CA VAL A 140 3.87 8.53 8.63
C VAL A 140 2.69 9.44 8.30
N LEU A 141 2.54 10.51 9.10
CA LEU A 141 1.41 11.45 9.01
C LEU A 141 1.92 12.87 8.77
N TYR A 142 1.14 13.69 8.07
CA TYR A 142 1.45 15.09 7.79
C TYR A 142 0.26 15.98 8.11
N ILE A 143 0.56 17.18 8.63
CA ILE A 143 -0.35 18.33 8.66
C ILE A 143 0.31 19.45 7.88
N SER A 144 -0.46 20.24 7.15
CA SER A 144 0.07 21.30 6.30
C SER A 144 -0.75 22.59 6.41
N PRO A 145 -0.09 23.77 6.42
CA PRO A 145 -0.76 25.06 6.33
C PRO A 145 -1.11 25.46 4.89
N VAL A 146 -0.63 24.70 3.90
CA VAL A 146 -0.88 24.93 2.46
C VAL A 146 -1.45 23.67 1.82
N PRO A 147 -2.19 23.80 0.70
CA PRO A 147 -2.67 22.65 -0.06
C PRO A 147 -1.55 21.64 -0.33
N LEU A 148 -1.82 20.36 -0.10
CA LEU A 148 -0.80 19.31 -0.15
C LEU A 148 -0.29 19.02 -1.56
N ASP A 149 -1.06 19.36 -2.59
CA ASP A 149 -0.66 19.31 -4.00
C ASP A 149 0.45 20.33 -4.33
N LEU A 150 0.64 21.35 -3.48
CA LEU A 150 1.77 22.28 -3.55
C LEU A 150 3.02 21.76 -2.82
N THR A 151 2.95 20.56 -2.22
CA THR A 151 4.07 19.91 -1.54
C THR A 151 4.67 18.80 -2.41
N ALA A 152 5.74 18.15 -1.92
CA ALA A 152 6.34 16.99 -2.57
C ALA A 152 5.57 15.67 -2.34
N LEU A 153 4.35 15.74 -1.79
CA LEU A 153 3.52 14.58 -1.49
C LEU A 153 2.59 14.27 -2.67
N ASN A 154 2.34 12.98 -2.91
CA ASN A 154 1.34 12.59 -3.90
C ASN A 154 -0.06 12.63 -3.28
N THR A 155 -0.90 13.57 -3.67
CA THR A 155 -2.29 13.66 -3.18
C THR A 155 -3.28 12.82 -4.00
N ASP A 156 -2.88 12.33 -5.17
CA ASP A 156 -3.69 11.45 -6.00
C ASP A 156 -3.47 9.98 -5.60
N VAL A 157 -4.01 9.64 -4.43
CA VAL A 157 -3.89 8.30 -3.82
C VAL A 157 -5.27 7.86 -3.32
N THR A 158 -5.63 6.60 -3.58
CA THR A 158 -6.87 5.98 -3.09
C THR A 158 -6.93 5.93 -1.56
N THR A 159 -8.12 5.91 -0.98
CA THR A 159 -8.32 5.70 0.47
C THR A 159 -8.42 4.23 0.86
N GLU A 160 -8.67 3.33 -0.09
CA GLU A 160 -8.59 1.89 0.15
C GLU A 160 -7.13 1.41 0.09
N SER A 161 -6.81 0.34 0.79
CA SER A 161 -5.51 -0.30 0.62
C SER A 161 -5.39 -0.94 -0.75
N VAL A 162 -4.24 -0.76 -1.38
CA VAL A 162 -3.96 -1.32 -2.72
C VAL A 162 -4.06 -2.86 -2.70
N PRO A 163 -3.51 -3.59 -1.69
CA PRO A 163 -3.70 -5.03 -1.60
C PRO A 163 -5.16 -5.44 -1.30
N GLY A 164 -5.87 -4.68 -0.46
CA GLY A 164 -7.25 -4.96 -0.10
C GLY A 164 -8.19 -4.96 -1.30
N PHE A 165 -7.96 -4.07 -2.27
CA PHE A 165 -8.72 -4.03 -3.52
C PHE A 165 -8.54 -5.32 -4.35
N THR A 166 -7.29 -5.77 -4.55
CA THR A 166 -7.01 -6.98 -5.34
C THR A 166 -7.54 -8.24 -4.66
N TRP A 167 -7.44 -8.31 -3.33
CA TRP A 167 -7.93 -9.45 -2.55
C TRP A 167 -9.45 -9.63 -2.67
N LYS A 168 -10.23 -8.53 -2.63
CA LYS A 168 -11.69 -8.56 -2.85
C LYS A 168 -12.05 -9.23 -4.19
N ALA A 169 -11.31 -8.92 -5.25
CA ALA A 169 -11.51 -9.51 -6.57
C ALA A 169 -11.07 -10.98 -6.62
N MET A 170 -9.86 -11.30 -6.12
CA MET A 170 -9.31 -12.66 -6.17
C MET A 170 -10.10 -13.67 -5.32
N ARG A 171 -10.72 -13.24 -4.22
CA ARG A 171 -11.53 -14.13 -3.34
C ARG A 171 -12.75 -14.73 -4.04
N GLN A 172 -13.20 -14.16 -5.16
CA GLN A 172 -14.31 -14.71 -5.95
C GLN A 172 -13.87 -15.84 -6.90
N LEU A 173 -12.57 -15.97 -7.17
CA LEU A 173 -12.04 -16.91 -8.15
C LEU A 173 -12.34 -18.38 -7.82
N PRO A 174 -12.22 -18.87 -6.56
CA PRO A 174 -12.56 -20.26 -6.24
C PRO A 174 -14.03 -20.60 -6.52
N VAL A 175 -14.94 -19.65 -6.29
CA VAL A 175 -16.38 -19.83 -6.55
C VAL A 175 -16.63 -19.92 -8.05
N LEU A 176 -16.00 -19.04 -8.84
CA LEU A 176 -16.08 -19.07 -10.30
C LEU A 176 -15.54 -20.40 -10.86
N VAL A 177 -14.33 -20.80 -10.46
CA VAL A 177 -13.71 -22.05 -10.94
C VAL A 177 -14.53 -23.26 -10.51
N GLY A 178 -14.98 -23.29 -9.25
CA GLY A 178 -15.81 -24.39 -8.73
C GLY A 178 -17.15 -24.52 -9.45
N SER A 179 -17.81 -23.39 -9.74
CA SER A 179 -19.09 -23.39 -10.46
C SER A 179 -18.93 -23.85 -11.92
N VAL A 180 -17.89 -23.38 -12.62
CA VAL A 180 -17.58 -23.88 -13.98
C VAL A 180 -17.26 -25.37 -13.95
N ALA A 181 -16.43 -25.84 -13.01
CA ALA A 181 -16.08 -27.25 -12.90
C ALA A 181 -17.31 -28.14 -12.61
N ALA A 182 -18.19 -27.71 -11.70
CA ALA A 182 -19.43 -28.43 -11.39
C ALA A 182 -20.37 -28.51 -12.61
N LEU A 183 -20.51 -27.40 -13.35
CA LEU A 183 -21.30 -27.38 -14.58
C LEU A 183 -20.71 -28.31 -15.65
N SER A 184 -19.38 -28.26 -15.85
CA SER A 184 -18.68 -29.12 -16.82
C SER A 184 -18.81 -30.60 -16.46
N LEU A 185 -18.66 -30.96 -15.18
CA LEU A 185 -18.87 -32.33 -14.69
C LEU A 185 -20.33 -32.76 -14.85
N GLY A 186 -21.29 -31.88 -14.57
CA GLY A 186 -22.71 -32.12 -14.77
C GLY A 186 -23.06 -32.39 -16.23
N LEU A 187 -22.54 -31.59 -17.16
CA LEU A 187 -22.72 -31.77 -18.61
C LEU A 187 -22.07 -33.07 -19.11
N MET A 188 -20.88 -33.42 -18.60
CA MET A 188 -20.24 -34.70 -18.92
C MET A 188 -21.05 -35.89 -18.40
N ALA A 189 -21.54 -35.84 -17.17
CA ALA A 189 -22.38 -36.90 -16.60
C ALA A 189 -23.70 -37.05 -17.39
N TYR A 190 -24.34 -35.93 -17.75
CA TYR A 190 -25.56 -35.91 -18.55
C TYR A 190 -25.35 -36.51 -19.95
N SER A 191 -24.30 -36.07 -20.66
CA SER A 191 -23.99 -36.58 -22.01
C SER A 191 -23.64 -38.06 -22.00
N ARG A 192 -22.85 -38.53 -21.02
CA ARG A 192 -22.56 -39.97 -20.85
C ARG A 192 -23.82 -40.78 -20.58
N ARG A 193 -24.70 -40.30 -19.69
CA ARG A 193 -25.96 -40.97 -19.39
C ARG A 193 -26.88 -41.03 -20.61
N ARG A 194 -26.98 -39.94 -21.39
CA ARG A 194 -27.76 -39.92 -22.63
C ARG A 194 -27.21 -40.95 -23.64
N ALA A 195 -25.91 -40.98 -23.87
CA ALA A 195 -25.28 -41.94 -24.78
C ALA A 195 -25.51 -43.41 -24.36
N GLN A 196 -25.46 -43.70 -23.06
CA GLN A 196 -25.79 -45.03 -22.52
C GLN A 196 -27.25 -45.43 -22.78
N LEU A 197 -28.20 -44.52 -22.58
CA LEU A 197 -29.62 -44.77 -22.83
C LEU A 197 -29.91 -44.96 -24.33
N GLU A 198 -29.29 -44.16 -25.20
CA GLU A 198 -29.41 -44.33 -26.66
C GLU A 198 -28.84 -45.67 -27.14
N ALA A 199 -27.73 -46.13 -26.56
CA ALA A 199 -27.15 -47.45 -26.85
C ALA A 199 -28.07 -48.60 -26.41
N LEU A 200 -28.69 -48.50 -25.22
CA LEU A 200 -29.67 -49.47 -24.74
C LEU A 200 -30.93 -49.52 -25.62
N ALA A 201 -31.43 -48.36 -26.06
CA ALA A 201 -32.59 -48.26 -26.94
C ALA A 201 -32.34 -48.87 -28.33
N LYS A 202 -31.12 -48.75 -28.87
CA LYS A 202 -30.75 -49.37 -30.16
C LYS A 202 -30.52 -50.88 -30.04
N GLY A 203 -30.00 -51.37 -28.92
CA GLY A 203 -29.77 -52.80 -28.68
C GLY A 203 -31.03 -53.62 -28.37
N GLY A 204 -32.15 -52.98 -28.02
CA GLY A 204 -33.43 -53.64 -27.73
C GLY A 204 -34.34 -53.88 -28.94
N GLY A 205 -33.91 -53.52 -30.16
CA GLY A 205 -34.70 -53.62 -31.40
C GLY A 205 -34.41 -54.84 -32.28
N GLU A 206 -33.47 -55.70 -31.90
CA GLU A 206 -33.18 -56.99 -32.55
C GLU A 206 -33.60 -58.15 -31.63
N GLN A 207 -34.91 -58.36 -31.49
CA GLN A 207 -35.51 -59.65 -31.11
C GLN A 207 -36.80 -59.85 -31.88
#